data_AF-A0AAJ0FU13-F1
#
_entry.id   AF-A0AAJ0FU13-F1
#
_cell.length_a   1.000
_cell.length_b   1.000
_cell.length_c   1.000
_cell.angle_alpha   90.00
_cell.angle_beta   90.00
_cell.angle_gamma   90.00
#
_symmetry.space_group_name_H-M   'P 1'
#
loop_
_entity.id
_entity.type
_entity.pdbx_description
1 polymer ?
#
loop_
_entity_poly.entity_id
_entity_poly.type
_entity_poly.pdbx_seq_one_letter_code
_entity_poly.pdbx_strand_id
1 'polypeptide(L)'
;MLTADICQSAPEKERTVVASQQDVPQNVLAVGPSRSRTDSLLSALIELGYDHAYHEYDVALNPCGDKARWRLYEKKWHGRHGRSGDKEQHGRLAASDLDKVIGHCAAIKDFDAAVFAQDLISVYPDAKVVLNICRNREAWFKSCQTPVLKLEGSWLTWIRSFFCTERFWVQGNFLRCLWLAFCRGDFEHTGR
;
A
#
# COMPACT_ATOMS: atom_id res chain seq x y z
N MET A 1 5.77 -30.76 -4.14
CA MET A 1 6.92 -30.09 -4.77
C MET A 1 6.55 -29.88 -6.24
N LEU A 2 5.77 -28.84 -6.53
CA LEU A 2 5.30 -28.46 -7.88
C LEU A 2 4.39 -27.24 -7.72
N THR A 3 4.93 -26.03 -7.91
CA THR A 3 4.22 -24.79 -8.31
C THR A 3 5.26 -23.68 -8.49
N ALA A 4 6.19 -23.87 -9.45
CA ALA A 4 7.11 -22.82 -9.89
C ALA A 4 6.82 -22.32 -11.32
N ASP A 5 5.87 -22.92 -12.05
CA ASP A 5 5.79 -22.77 -13.51
C ASP A 5 4.58 -21.99 -14.04
N ILE A 6 3.93 -21.14 -13.24
CA ILE A 6 2.79 -20.33 -13.73
C ILE A 6 3.24 -18.95 -14.28
N CYS A 7 4.52 -18.57 -14.12
CA CYS A 7 4.99 -17.24 -14.53
C CYS A 7 5.50 -17.13 -15.98
N GLN A 8 5.45 -18.16 -16.83
CA GLN A 8 6.16 -18.16 -18.12
C GLN A 8 5.34 -18.42 -19.40
N SER A 9 4.00 -18.28 -19.39
CA SER A 9 3.23 -18.48 -20.62
C SER A 9 2.33 -17.29 -20.98
N ALA A 10 2.88 -16.29 -21.68
CA ALA A 10 2.12 -15.32 -22.46
C ALA A 10 2.68 -15.28 -23.91
N PRO A 11 1.82 -15.22 -24.95
CA PRO A 11 2.22 -15.42 -26.34
C PRO A 11 3.00 -14.25 -26.97
N GLU A 12 3.92 -14.64 -27.86
CA GLU A 12 5.01 -13.89 -28.51
C GLU A 12 4.60 -12.87 -29.60
N LYS A 13 3.51 -12.11 -29.41
CA LYS A 13 3.01 -11.25 -30.51
C LYS A 13 2.47 -9.88 -30.07
N GLU A 14 3.23 -9.17 -29.25
CA GLU A 14 3.08 -7.72 -29.06
C GLU A 14 4.43 -7.14 -28.57
N ARG A 15 5.33 -6.85 -29.53
CA ARG A 15 6.66 -6.31 -29.25
C ARG A 15 6.83 -4.94 -29.92
N THR A 16 6.20 -3.91 -29.39
CA THR A 16 6.61 -2.49 -29.46
C THR A 16 5.72 -1.77 -28.44
N VAL A 17 6.15 -1.44 -27.22
CA VAL A 17 7.27 -0.58 -26.82
C VAL A 17 7.96 -1.24 -25.63
N VAL A 18 9.23 -1.63 -25.79
CA VAL A 18 10.07 -1.97 -24.63
C VAL A 18 10.44 -0.63 -24.00
N ALA A 19 9.68 -0.18 -23.01
CA ALA A 19 10.15 0.86 -22.11
C ALA A 19 11.42 0.31 -21.45
N SER A 20 12.55 0.95 -21.75
CA SER A 20 13.84 0.62 -21.18
C SER A 20 13.73 0.65 -19.66
N GLN A 21 14.06 -0.46 -19.00
CA GLN A 21 14.30 -0.50 -17.55
C GLN A 21 15.60 0.22 -17.20
N GLN A 22 15.68 1.53 -17.46
CA GLN A 22 16.79 2.37 -17.06
C GLN A 22 16.25 3.70 -16.49
N ASP A 23 16.61 3.97 -15.24
CA ASP A 23 16.54 5.24 -14.51
C ASP A 23 15.17 5.90 -14.27
N VAL A 24 14.40 5.40 -13.30
CA VAL A 24 13.41 6.25 -12.61
C VAL A 24 13.80 6.45 -11.14
N PRO A 25 14.78 7.33 -10.83
CA PRO A 25 15.15 7.68 -9.47
C PRO A 25 14.24 8.77 -8.86
N GLN A 26 13.07 9.05 -9.45
CA GLN A 26 12.16 10.10 -9.00
C GLN A 26 10.95 9.47 -8.33
N ASN A 27 11.11 8.90 -7.14
CA ASN A 27 9.96 8.40 -6.39
C ASN A 27 9.08 9.61 -5.99
N VAL A 28 7.78 9.55 -6.32
CA VAL A 28 6.80 10.50 -5.77
C VAL A 28 6.06 9.86 -4.61
N LEU A 29 6.17 10.48 -3.44
CA LEU A 29 5.49 10.06 -2.21
C LEU A 29 4.22 10.90 -2.05
N ALA A 30 3.09 10.40 -2.55
CA ALA A 30 1.79 11.04 -2.40
C ALA A 30 1.15 10.63 -1.06
N VAL A 31 1.56 11.30 0.02
CA VAL A 31 1.25 10.94 1.41
C VAL A 31 -0.16 11.34 1.88
N GLY A 32 -1.03 11.79 0.97
CA GLY A 32 -2.44 12.05 1.29
C GLY A 32 -3.23 10.74 1.36
N PRO A 33 -4.11 10.57 2.37
CA PRO A 33 -4.87 9.33 2.54
C PRO A 33 -5.87 9.10 1.41
N SER A 34 -6.39 7.89 1.26
CA SER A 34 -7.40 7.64 0.22
C SER A 34 -8.62 8.54 0.40
N ARG A 35 -9.32 8.79 -0.71
CA ARG A 35 -10.46 9.73 -0.81
C ARG A 35 -10.10 11.21 -0.68
N SER A 36 -8.81 11.58 -0.70
CA SER A 36 -8.34 12.97 -0.66
C SER A 36 -7.88 13.51 -2.03
N ARG A 37 -8.64 13.17 -3.10
CA ARG A 37 -8.33 13.45 -4.53
C ARG A 37 -7.15 12.66 -5.08
N THR A 38 -6.96 11.44 -4.60
CA THR A 38 -5.85 10.58 -5.00
C THR A 38 -5.97 10.13 -6.46
N ASP A 39 -7.17 9.97 -7.02
CA ASP A 39 -7.35 9.63 -8.45
C ASP A 39 -7.01 10.77 -9.40
N SER A 40 -7.38 12.00 -9.05
CA SER A 40 -6.98 13.19 -9.82
C SER A 40 -5.46 13.36 -9.79
N LEU A 41 -4.83 13.10 -8.63
CA LEU A 41 -3.37 13.12 -8.52
C LEU A 41 -2.71 12.01 -9.36
N LEU A 42 -3.27 10.80 -9.36
CA LEU A 42 -2.78 9.71 -10.21
C LEU A 42 -2.84 10.07 -11.69
N SER A 43 -3.96 10.66 -12.14
CA SER A 43 -4.12 11.09 -13.53
C SER A 43 -3.03 12.10 -13.93
N ALA A 44 -2.77 13.08 -13.06
CA ALA A 44 -1.69 14.05 -13.29
C ALA A 44 -0.29 13.42 -13.27
N LEU A 45 -0.05 12.42 -12.40
CA LEU A 45 1.22 11.69 -12.39
C LEU A 45 1.43 10.91 -13.69
N ILE A 46 0.39 10.25 -14.20
CA ILE A 46 0.45 9.55 -15.50
C ILE A 46 0.76 10.54 -16.63
N GLU A 47 0.09 11.70 -16.65
CA GLU A 47 0.37 12.76 -17.65
C GLU A 47 1.82 13.28 -17.58
N LEU A 48 2.43 13.27 -16.40
CA LEU A 48 3.83 13.64 -16.18
C LEU A 48 4.84 12.53 -16.50
N GLY A 49 4.37 11.35 -16.94
CA GLY A 49 5.21 10.20 -17.30
C GLY A 49 5.52 9.24 -16.16
N TYR A 50 4.77 9.29 -15.05
CA TYR A 50 4.85 8.26 -14.01
C TYR A 50 3.89 7.11 -14.37
N ASP A 51 4.43 6.10 -15.07
CA ASP A 51 3.64 5.00 -15.65
C ASP A 51 2.86 4.17 -14.63
N HIS A 52 3.36 4.06 -13.40
CA HIS A 52 2.72 3.25 -12.37
C HIS A 52 2.94 3.83 -10.96
N ALA A 53 1.83 4.13 -10.28
CA ALA A 53 1.81 4.49 -8.86
C ALA A 53 1.18 3.34 -8.06
N TYR A 54 1.87 2.89 -7.02
CA TYR A 54 1.39 1.87 -6.12
C TYR A 54 0.09 2.31 -5.43
N HIS A 55 -0.91 1.43 -5.49
CA HIS A 55 -2.19 1.52 -4.79
C HIS A 55 -2.35 0.34 -3.82
N GLU A 56 -3.03 0.54 -2.67
CA GLU A 56 -3.27 -0.52 -1.68
C GLU A 56 -3.98 -1.78 -2.22
N TYR A 57 -4.64 -1.70 -3.38
CA TYR A 57 -5.31 -2.83 -4.04
C TYR A 57 -4.47 -3.51 -5.12
N ASP A 58 -3.33 -2.94 -5.54
CA ASP A 58 -2.42 -3.60 -6.49
C ASP A 58 -1.91 -4.93 -5.94
N VAL A 59 -1.85 -5.02 -4.61
CA VAL A 59 -1.48 -6.22 -3.87
C VAL A 59 -2.50 -7.35 -4.06
N ALA A 60 -3.80 -7.03 -4.23
CA ALA A 60 -4.83 -8.03 -4.51
C ALA A 60 -4.66 -8.70 -5.88
N LEU A 61 -3.93 -8.05 -6.80
CA LEU A 61 -3.60 -8.58 -8.13
C LEU A 61 -2.26 -9.34 -8.12
N ASN A 62 -1.52 -9.32 -7.01
CA ASN A 62 -0.21 -9.97 -6.87
C ASN A 62 -0.08 -10.70 -5.51
N PRO A 63 -0.38 -12.02 -5.44
CA PRO A 63 -0.32 -12.81 -4.22
C PRO A 63 1.05 -12.83 -3.50
N CYS A 64 2.16 -12.53 -4.20
CA CYS A 64 3.48 -12.39 -3.59
C CYS A 64 3.65 -11.07 -2.85
N GLY A 65 3.00 -9.99 -3.32
CA GLY A 65 3.01 -8.67 -2.68
C GLY A 65 2.35 -8.69 -1.30
N ASP A 66 1.30 -9.50 -1.12
CA ASP A 66 0.53 -9.59 0.13
C ASP A 66 1.38 -10.03 1.32
N LYS A 67 2.28 -10.99 1.11
CA LYS A 67 3.20 -11.49 2.14
C LYS A 67 4.30 -10.48 2.45
N ALA A 68 4.81 -9.77 1.44
CA ALA A 68 5.81 -8.74 1.63
C ALA A 68 5.26 -7.57 2.44
N ARG A 69 4.05 -7.14 2.10
CA ARG A 69 3.30 -6.09 2.82
C ARG A 69 2.99 -6.48 4.26
N TRP A 70 2.54 -7.71 4.50
CA TRP A 70 2.32 -8.20 5.86
C TRP A 70 3.60 -8.14 6.71
N ARG A 71 4.73 -8.60 6.17
CA ARG A 71 6.03 -8.54 6.86
C ARG A 71 6.47 -7.10 7.14
N LEU A 72 6.16 -6.17 6.23
CA LEU A 72 6.44 -4.75 6.42
C LEU A 72 5.64 -4.19 7.62
N TYR A 73 4.36 -4.51 7.70
CA TYR A 73 3.50 -4.16 8.84
C TYR A 73 3.96 -4.81 10.14
N GLU A 74 4.35 -6.08 10.09
CA GLU A 74 4.87 -6.80 11.24
C GLU A 74 6.15 -6.14 11.77
N LYS A 75 7.08 -5.77 10.88
CA LYS A 75 8.31 -5.07 11.24
C LYS A 75 8.04 -3.69 11.86
N LYS A 76 7.07 -2.94 11.33
CA LYS A 76 6.70 -1.61 11.82
C LYS A 76 5.96 -1.63 13.16
N TRP A 77 4.97 -2.51 13.34
CA TRP A 77 4.06 -2.47 14.49
C TRP A 77 4.14 -3.69 15.42
N HIS A 78 4.59 -4.86 14.95
CA HIS A 78 4.53 -6.13 15.68
C HIS A 78 5.89 -6.76 16.02
N GLY A 79 7.01 -6.05 15.86
CA GLY A 79 8.33 -6.52 16.30
C GLY A 79 8.40 -6.91 17.80
N ARG A 80 7.35 -6.66 18.58
CA ARG A 80 7.16 -7.08 19.97
C ARG A 80 7.12 -8.61 20.22
N HIS A 81 7.07 -9.46 19.19
CA HIS A 81 7.13 -10.92 19.35
C HIS A 81 8.46 -11.57 18.97
N GLY A 82 9.46 -10.77 18.55
CA GLY A 82 10.84 -11.23 18.40
C GLY A 82 11.51 -11.40 19.77
N ARG A 83 12.22 -12.52 19.96
CA ARG A 83 13.00 -12.84 21.18
C ARG A 83 13.80 -11.61 21.65
N SER A 84 13.68 -11.29 22.94
CA SER A 84 14.48 -10.29 23.66
C SER A 84 15.92 -10.24 23.15
N GLY A 85 16.28 -9.17 22.44
CA GLY A 85 17.64 -8.94 21.96
C GLY A 85 17.82 -7.52 21.42
N ASP A 86 17.08 -7.15 20.37
CA ASP A 86 17.44 -5.96 19.58
C ASP A 86 16.45 -4.80 19.73
N LYS A 87 16.28 -4.27 20.94
CA LYS A 87 15.33 -3.17 21.23
C LYS A 87 15.61 -1.85 20.46
N GLU A 88 16.77 -1.72 19.84
CA GLU A 88 17.21 -0.45 19.21
C GLU A 88 16.90 -0.36 17.70
N GLN A 89 16.64 -1.49 17.01
CA GLN A 89 16.27 -1.50 15.58
C GLN A 89 14.77 -1.70 15.33
N HIS A 90 13.96 -1.83 16.40
CA HIS A 90 12.53 -2.02 16.28
C HIS A 90 11.86 -0.80 15.63
N GLY A 91 11.16 -1.03 14.51
CA GLY A 91 10.38 -0.01 13.81
C GLY A 91 11.11 0.76 12.72
N ARG A 92 12.44 0.66 12.58
CA ARG A 92 13.17 1.29 11.45
C ARG A 92 13.06 0.42 10.20
N LEU A 93 12.40 0.95 9.18
CA LEU A 93 12.32 0.34 7.86
C LEU A 93 13.53 0.73 7.02
N ALA A 94 14.04 -0.22 6.24
CA ALA A 94 15.08 0.02 5.25
C ALA A 94 14.48 0.06 3.84
N ALA A 95 15.21 0.62 2.87
CA ALA A 95 14.84 0.59 1.45
C ALA A 95 14.51 -0.82 0.98
N SER A 96 15.33 -1.82 1.34
CA SER A 96 15.10 -3.22 0.97
C SER A 96 13.85 -3.87 1.56
N ASP A 97 13.23 -3.27 2.59
CA ASP A 97 11.93 -3.72 3.09
C ASP A 97 10.79 -3.13 2.24
N LEU A 98 10.90 -1.85 1.89
CA LEU A 98 9.91 -1.11 1.12
C LEU A 98 9.95 -1.50 -0.36
N ASP A 99 11.14 -1.69 -0.94
CA ASP A 99 11.33 -2.07 -2.35
C ASP A 99 10.69 -3.43 -2.69
N LYS A 100 10.54 -4.33 -1.72
CA LYS A 100 9.79 -5.59 -1.90
C LYS A 100 8.30 -5.38 -2.16
N VAL A 101 7.77 -4.25 -1.73
CA VAL A 101 6.35 -3.90 -1.86
C VAL A 101 6.16 -2.90 -3.00
N ILE A 102 6.98 -1.85 -3.07
CA ILE A 102 6.78 -0.71 -3.97
C ILE A 102 7.91 -0.51 -4.99
N GLY A 103 8.96 -1.33 -4.99
CA GLY A 103 10.15 -1.09 -5.83
C GLY A 103 9.92 -1.22 -7.34
N HIS A 104 8.74 -1.65 -7.75
CA HIS A 104 8.31 -1.71 -9.15
C HIS A 104 7.46 -0.50 -9.58
N CYS A 105 7.18 0.43 -8.65
CA CYS A 105 6.33 1.59 -8.86
C CYS A 105 7.17 2.87 -8.81
N ALA A 106 6.85 3.83 -9.67
CA ALA A 106 7.52 5.14 -9.70
C ALA A 106 6.91 6.13 -8.67
N ALA A 107 5.76 5.79 -8.10
CA ALA A 107 5.11 6.58 -7.08
C ALA A 107 4.35 5.68 -6.09
N ILE A 108 4.03 6.21 -4.90
CA ILE A 108 3.15 5.56 -3.91
C ILE A 108 2.09 6.56 -3.46
N LYS A 109 0.83 6.11 -3.32
CA LYS A 109 -0.31 6.96 -2.91
C LYS A 109 -1.17 6.29 -1.83
N ASP A 110 -2.23 7.00 -1.42
CA ASP A 110 -3.32 6.50 -0.59
C ASP A 110 -2.90 6.14 0.86
N PHE A 111 -3.67 5.28 1.54
CA PHE A 111 -3.48 4.98 2.96
C PHE A 111 -2.10 4.41 3.28
N ASP A 112 -1.50 3.58 2.41
CA ASP A 112 -0.15 3.05 2.63
C ASP A 112 0.89 4.19 2.64
N ALA A 113 0.84 5.09 1.66
CA ALA A 113 1.71 6.26 1.64
C ALA A 113 1.50 7.17 2.87
N ALA A 114 0.25 7.38 3.28
CA ALA A 114 -0.08 8.21 4.45
C ALA A 114 0.44 7.60 5.76
N VAL A 115 0.28 6.30 5.95
CA VAL A 115 0.65 5.61 7.18
C VAL A 115 2.17 5.42 7.30
N PHE A 116 2.86 5.20 6.17
CA PHE A 116 4.32 5.09 6.12
C PHE A 116 5.04 6.38 5.77
N ALA A 117 4.36 7.54 5.77
CA ALA A 117 4.94 8.81 5.33
C ALA A 117 6.31 9.10 5.96
N GLN A 118 6.44 8.95 7.28
CA GLN A 118 7.71 9.19 7.97
C GLN A 118 8.81 8.21 7.56
N ASP A 119 8.48 6.93 7.39
CA ASP A 119 9.43 5.90 7.00
C ASP A 119 9.88 6.10 5.55
N LEU A 120 8.92 6.36 4.64
CA LEU A 120 9.17 6.61 3.23
C LEU A 120 10.07 7.83 3.02
N ILE A 121 9.80 8.94 3.73
CA ILE A 121 10.62 10.15 3.66
C ILE A 121 12.03 9.90 4.20
N SER A 122 12.15 9.12 5.28
CA SER A 122 13.46 8.78 5.87
C SER A 122 14.29 7.87 4.98
N VAL A 123 13.64 6.94 4.28
CA VAL A 123 14.29 5.94 3.42
C VAL A 123 14.59 6.48 2.03
N TYR A 124 13.71 7.32 1.49
CA TYR A 124 13.84 7.93 0.16
C TYR A 124 13.95 9.46 0.28
N PRO A 125 15.08 9.99 0.79
CA PRO A 125 15.23 11.42 1.03
C PRO A 125 15.21 12.28 -0.25
N ASP A 126 15.57 11.69 -1.39
CA ASP A 126 15.56 12.36 -2.70
C ASP A 126 14.18 12.33 -3.39
N ALA A 127 13.22 11.62 -2.79
CA ALA A 127 11.87 11.50 -3.32
C ALA A 127 11.07 12.80 -3.14
N LYS A 128 10.23 13.13 -4.14
CA LYS A 128 9.34 14.29 -4.05
C LYS A 128 8.13 13.93 -3.19
N VAL A 129 7.87 14.72 -2.16
CA VAL A 129 6.71 14.50 -1.27
C VAL A 129 5.56 15.40 -1.68
N VAL A 130 4.40 14.80 -1.94
CA VAL A 130 3.15 15.50 -2.26
C VAL A 130 2.13 15.17 -1.18
N LEU A 131 1.66 16.20 -0.47
CA LEU A 131 0.55 16.07 0.46
C LEU A 131 -0.73 16.60 -0.20
N ASN A 132 -1.51 15.69 -0.78
CA ASN A 132 -2.86 16.01 -1.24
C ASN A 132 -3.85 15.98 -0.06
N ILE A 133 -4.70 17.00 0.02
CA ILE A 133 -5.67 17.16 1.11
C ILE A 133 -7.09 17.34 0.58
N CYS A 134 -8.06 16.77 1.29
CA CYS A 134 -9.45 17.17 1.16
C CYS A 134 -9.70 18.37 2.09
N ARG A 135 -10.07 19.52 1.53
CA ARG A 135 -10.34 20.74 2.32
C ARG A 135 -11.58 20.62 3.21
N ASN A 136 -12.50 19.74 2.86
CA ASN A 136 -13.72 19.50 3.62
C ASN A 136 -13.60 18.12 4.29
N ARG A 137 -13.43 18.14 5.62
CA ARG A 137 -13.24 16.95 6.43
C ARG A 137 -14.49 16.08 6.49
N GLU A 138 -15.67 16.65 6.73
CA GLU A 138 -16.95 15.95 6.69
C GLU A 138 -17.20 15.26 5.35
N ALA A 139 -16.89 15.93 4.24
CA ALA A 139 -17.01 15.34 2.91
C ALA A 139 -16.05 14.16 2.72
N TRP A 140 -14.83 14.26 3.22
CA TRP A 140 -13.87 13.16 3.23
C TRP A 140 -14.36 12.00 4.11
N PHE A 141 -14.81 12.29 5.34
CA PHE A 141 -15.35 11.30 6.27
C PHE A 141 -16.53 10.54 5.66
N LYS A 142 -17.51 11.25 5.08
CA LYS A 142 -18.64 10.65 4.38
C LYS A 142 -18.20 9.82 3.17
N SER A 143 -17.17 10.26 2.44
CA SER A 143 -16.58 9.52 1.31
C SER A 143 -15.83 8.26 1.77
N CYS A 144 -15.27 8.24 2.97
CA CYS A 144 -14.69 7.05 3.59
C CYS A 144 -15.78 6.07 4.08
N GLN A 145 -17.02 6.52 4.32
CA GLN A 145 -18.14 5.66 4.69
C GLN A 145 -18.80 4.92 3.50
N THR A 146 -18.11 4.83 2.36
CA THR A 146 -18.60 4.18 1.13
C THR A 146 -18.66 2.65 1.32
N PRO A 147 -19.57 1.91 0.63
CA PRO A 147 -19.75 0.48 0.83
C PRO A 147 -18.48 -0.37 0.74
N VAL A 148 -17.50 -0.01 -0.11
CA VAL A 148 -16.23 -0.76 -0.21
C VAL A 148 -15.49 -0.80 1.13
N LEU A 149 -15.39 0.34 1.83
CA LEU A 149 -14.77 0.42 3.15
C LEU A 149 -15.65 -0.17 4.27
N LYS A 150 -16.98 -0.24 4.07
CA LYS A 150 -17.92 -0.91 5.00
C LYS A 150 -17.99 -2.42 4.82
N LEU A 151 -17.81 -2.93 3.60
CA LEU A 151 -17.82 -4.36 3.24
C LEU A 151 -16.69 -5.09 3.93
N GLU A 152 -15.55 -4.42 4.04
CA GLU A 152 -14.41 -4.81 4.83
C GLU A 152 -14.81 -5.05 6.30
N GLY A 153 -15.66 -4.20 6.90
CA GLY A 153 -16.15 -4.37 8.28
C GLY A 153 -17.24 -5.45 8.50
N SER A 154 -17.72 -6.13 7.46
CA SER A 154 -18.79 -7.13 7.60
C SER A 154 -18.26 -8.45 8.16
N TRP A 155 -18.93 -8.99 9.18
CA TRP A 155 -18.59 -10.29 9.78
C TRP A 155 -18.63 -11.44 8.75
N LEU A 156 -19.52 -11.36 7.74
CA LEU A 156 -19.57 -12.36 6.67
C LEU A 156 -18.33 -12.28 5.77
N THR A 157 -17.86 -11.09 5.44
CA THR A 157 -16.61 -10.90 4.68
C THR A 157 -15.43 -11.41 5.50
N TRP A 158 -15.43 -11.13 6.81
CA TRP A 158 -14.40 -11.63 7.74
C TRP A 158 -14.37 -13.16 7.80
N ILE A 159 -15.51 -13.84 7.93
CA ILE A 159 -15.53 -15.32 7.91
C ILE A 159 -15.08 -15.84 6.55
N ARG A 160 -15.59 -15.26 5.46
CA ARG A 160 -15.26 -15.70 4.09
C ARG A 160 -13.77 -15.51 3.76
N SER A 161 -13.07 -14.58 4.42
CA SER A 161 -11.64 -14.37 4.19
C SER A 161 -10.81 -15.59 4.60
N PHE A 162 -11.20 -16.35 5.63
CA PHE A 162 -10.48 -17.56 6.03
C PHE A 162 -10.54 -18.70 5.01
N PHE A 163 -11.49 -18.66 4.07
CA PHE A 163 -11.68 -19.69 3.05
C PHE A 163 -11.10 -19.31 1.68
N CYS A 164 -10.45 -18.15 1.56
CA CYS A 164 -9.86 -17.69 0.30
C CYS A 164 -8.57 -16.92 0.60
N THR A 165 -7.43 -17.44 0.16
CA THR A 165 -6.10 -16.90 0.50
C THR A 165 -5.95 -15.43 0.10
N GLU A 166 -6.39 -15.04 -1.10
CA GLU A 166 -6.32 -13.64 -1.56
C GLU A 166 -7.13 -12.73 -0.64
N ARG A 167 -8.38 -13.12 -0.30
CA ARG A 167 -9.22 -12.35 0.62
C ARG A 167 -8.68 -12.33 2.04
N PHE A 168 -8.06 -13.42 2.49
CA PHE A 168 -7.43 -13.48 3.82
C PHE A 168 -6.37 -12.38 3.96
N TRP A 169 -5.50 -12.25 2.96
CA TRP A 169 -4.42 -11.28 2.99
C TRP A 169 -4.91 -9.86 2.76
N VAL A 170 -5.83 -9.62 1.84
CA VAL A 170 -6.45 -8.30 1.65
C VAL A 170 -7.12 -7.85 2.94
N GLN A 171 -7.96 -8.69 3.55
CA GLN A 171 -8.63 -8.38 4.81
C GLN A 171 -7.64 -8.16 5.96
N GLY A 172 -6.57 -8.96 6.03
CA GLY A 172 -5.54 -8.86 7.06
C GLY A 172 -4.71 -7.57 6.95
N ASN A 173 -4.14 -7.33 5.76
CA ASN A 173 -3.31 -6.17 5.47
C ASN A 173 -4.12 -4.87 5.54
N PHE A 174 -5.31 -4.84 4.94
CA PHE A 174 -6.12 -3.63 4.86
C PHE A 174 -6.80 -3.28 6.19
N LEU A 175 -7.63 -4.16 6.75
CA LEU A 175 -8.38 -3.82 7.96
C LEU A 175 -7.58 -3.97 9.24
N ARG A 176 -6.92 -5.12 9.42
CA ARG A 176 -6.30 -5.45 10.71
C ARG A 176 -5.02 -4.68 10.95
N CYS A 177 -4.34 -4.23 9.89
CA CYS A 177 -3.13 -3.44 9.98
C CYS A 177 -3.37 -1.99 9.54
N LEU A 178 -3.57 -1.74 8.25
CA LEU A 178 -3.53 -0.38 7.69
C LEU A 178 -4.62 0.54 8.23
N TRP A 179 -5.88 0.10 8.13
CA TRP A 179 -7.03 0.90 8.50
C TRP A 179 -7.05 1.19 10.00
N LEU A 180 -6.77 0.18 10.83
CA LEU A 180 -6.65 0.37 12.28
C LEU A 180 -5.49 1.29 12.65
N ALA A 181 -4.33 1.17 11.98
CA ALA A 181 -3.18 2.06 12.22
C ALA A 181 -3.50 3.51 11.83
N PHE A 182 -4.13 3.71 10.67
CA PHE A 182 -4.52 5.03 10.18
C PHE A 182 -5.56 5.70 11.08
N CYS A 183 -6.62 4.96 11.44
CA CYS A 183 -7.73 5.46 12.27
C CYS A 183 -7.43 5.42 13.77
N ARG A 184 -6.23 4.99 14.18
CA ARG A 184 -5.85 4.76 15.59
C ARG A 184 -6.87 3.91 16.36
N GLY A 185 -7.46 2.93 15.68
CA GLY A 185 -8.45 2.01 16.25
C GLY A 185 -9.91 2.50 16.24
N ASP A 186 -10.17 3.79 16.05
CA ASP A 186 -11.54 4.34 16.03
C ASP A 186 -11.70 5.42 14.95
N PHE A 187 -12.29 5.02 13.82
CA PHE A 187 -12.53 5.92 12.70
C PHE A 187 -13.61 6.97 13.00
N GLU A 188 -14.62 6.65 13.81
CA GLU A 188 -15.72 7.60 14.06
C GLU A 188 -15.26 8.80 14.88
N HIS A 189 -14.35 8.57 15.83
CA HIS A 189 -13.76 9.62 16.64
C HIS A 189 -12.61 10.34 15.93
N THR A 190 -11.72 9.62 15.23
CA THR A 190 -10.56 10.24 14.56
C THR A 190 -10.90 10.90 13.23
N GLY A 191 -11.99 10.48 12.59
CA GLY A 191 -12.42 11.00 11.30
C GLY A 191 -13.27 12.28 11.37
N ARG A 192 -13.94 12.55 12.51
CA ARG A 192 -14.85 13.71 12.74
C ARG A 192 -14.18 14.93 13.30
#